data_AF-E9J9V1-F1
#
_entry.id   AF-E9J9V1-F1
#
_cell.length_a   1.000
_cell.length_b   1.000
_cell.length_c   1.000
_cell.angle_alpha   90.00
_cell.angle_beta   90.00
_cell.angle_gamma   90.00
#
_symmetry.space_group_name_H-M   'P 1'
#
loop_
_entity.id
_entity.type
_entity.pdbx_description
1 polymer ?
#
loop_
_entity_poly.entity_id
_entity_poly.type
_entity_poly.pdbx_seq_one_letter_code
_entity_poly.pdbx_strand_id
1 'polypeptide(L)'
;ISTLNSQLNNIPIRAGCTRLIVKYLEQIALDLKDSRDKYVALIWDEISLQPALYYNKKQDRIIGFEDWGMRRTRKIADHAIVFYLRCLKSGNKMPLGYGFCESTTKTHQLIRCVKQWLVNISASGLIPVAVVCDQGGTNMAAINSLISDSNKIRIMKNLPT
;
A
#
# COMPACT_ATOMS: atom_id res chain seq x y z
N ILE A 1 7.25 30.67 8.10
CA ILE A 1 6.59 29.35 8.28
C ILE A 1 5.20 29.27 7.59
N SER A 2 4.52 30.39 7.31
CA SER A 2 3.18 30.42 6.66
C SER A 2 3.16 29.87 5.22
N THR A 3 4.11 30.25 4.36
CA THR A 3 4.12 29.86 2.94
C THR A 3 4.36 28.37 2.76
N LEU A 4 5.30 27.77 3.50
CA LEU A 4 5.59 26.34 3.43
C LEU A 4 4.37 25.50 3.85
N ASN A 5 3.72 25.88 4.95
CA ASN A 5 2.50 25.19 5.40
C ASN A 5 1.37 25.30 4.38
N SER A 6 1.24 26.45 3.70
CA SER A 6 0.28 26.61 2.60
C SER A 6 0.56 25.65 1.43
N GLN A 7 1.84 25.50 1.05
CA GLN A 7 2.25 24.58 -0.01
C GLN A 7 2.05 23.12 0.36
N LEU A 8 2.47 22.70 1.57
CA LEU A 8 2.27 21.33 2.06
C LEU A 8 0.79 20.95 2.11
N ASN A 9 -0.06 21.91 2.48
CA ASN A 9 -1.51 21.76 2.51
C ASN A 9 -2.16 21.55 1.14
N ASN A 10 -1.42 21.72 0.05
CA ASN A 10 -1.88 21.46 -1.31
C ASN A 10 -1.50 20.06 -1.81
N ILE A 11 -0.69 19.31 -1.06
CA ILE A 11 -0.31 17.94 -1.42
C ILE A 11 -1.42 16.99 -0.94
N PRO A 12 -2.21 16.39 -1.85
CA PRO A 12 -3.40 15.62 -1.48
C PRO A 12 -3.02 14.19 -1.08
N ILE A 13 -2.40 14.02 0.08
CA ILE A 13 -2.10 12.70 0.64
C ILE A 13 -3.40 12.14 1.24
N ARG A 14 -3.86 11.02 0.69
CA ARG A 14 -5.08 10.32 1.12
C ARG A 14 -4.77 8.85 1.35
N ALA A 15 -5.64 8.18 2.13
CA ALA A 15 -5.57 6.75 2.34
C ALA A 15 -5.71 5.98 1.01
N GLY A 16 -5.19 4.77 0.99
CA GLY A 16 -5.14 3.88 -0.16
C GLY A 16 -4.05 4.23 -1.17
N CYS A 17 -4.22 3.72 -2.39
CA CYS A 17 -3.31 4.03 -3.49
C CYS A 17 -3.72 5.34 -4.17
N THR A 18 -2.87 6.36 -4.11
CA THR A 18 -3.14 7.66 -4.73
C THR A 18 -2.43 7.78 -6.09
N ARG A 19 -3.08 8.48 -7.04
CA ARG A 19 -2.51 8.74 -8.38
C ARG A 19 -1.16 9.49 -8.31
N LEU A 20 -0.96 10.30 -7.27
CA LEU A 20 0.30 11.00 -7.03
C LEU A 20 1.47 10.02 -6.89
N ILE A 21 1.28 8.98 -6.07
CA ILE A 21 2.31 7.95 -5.83
C ILE A 21 2.56 7.13 -7.09
N VAL A 22 1.52 6.75 -7.83
CA VAL A 22 1.69 5.98 -9.08
C VAL A 22 2.52 6.76 -10.11
N LYS A 23 2.22 8.05 -10.31
CA LYS A 23 3.01 8.92 -11.19
C LYS A 23 4.47 9.05 -10.73
N TYR A 24 4.67 9.12 -9.42
CA TYR A 24 6.01 9.21 -8.87
C TYR A 24 6.80 7.90 -9.06
N LEU A 25 6.15 6.74 -8.94
CA LEU A 25 6.76 5.44 -9.27
C LEU A 25 7.13 5.33 -10.75
N GLU A 26 6.26 5.81 -11.66
CA GLU A 26 6.57 5.89 -13.10
C GLU A 26 7.83 6.71 -13.35
N GLN A 27 7.93 7.89 -12.72
CA GLN A 27 9.11 8.74 -12.85
C GLN A 27 10.36 8.07 -12.30
N ILE A 28 10.29 7.46 -11.11
CA ILE A 28 11.40 6.70 -10.55
C ILE A 28 11.86 5.63 -11.53
N ALA A 29 10.94 4.84 -12.09
CA ALA A 29 11.28 3.74 -12.99
C ALA A 29 11.98 4.21 -14.27
N LEU A 30 11.67 5.41 -14.75
CA LEU A 30 12.34 6.05 -15.89
C LEU A 30 13.74 6.57 -15.53
N ASP A 31 13.91 7.10 -14.32
CA ASP A 31 15.17 7.69 -13.85
C ASP A 31 16.18 6.66 -13.32
N LEU A 32 15.78 5.38 -13.23
CA LEU A 32 16.67 4.29 -12.82
C LEU A 32 17.81 4.08 -13.83
N LYS A 33 19.05 4.28 -13.36
CA LYS A 33 20.26 4.04 -14.15
C LYS A 33 20.60 2.56 -14.29
N ASP A 34 20.41 1.78 -13.22
CA ASP A 34 20.65 0.33 -13.21
C ASP A 34 19.32 -0.42 -13.40
N SER A 35 19.25 -1.26 -14.43
CA SER A 35 18.05 -2.06 -14.72
C SER A 35 17.71 -3.03 -13.58
N ARG A 36 18.68 -3.42 -12.75
CA ARG A 36 18.47 -4.30 -11.59
C ARG A 36 17.74 -3.61 -10.45
N ASP A 37 17.73 -2.28 -10.39
CA ASP A 37 16.94 -1.56 -9.41
C ASP A 37 15.43 -1.57 -9.73
N LYS A 38 15.03 -2.07 -10.91
CA LYS A 38 13.63 -2.33 -11.23
C LYS A 38 13.07 -3.49 -10.41
N TYR A 39 13.91 -4.40 -9.91
CA TYR A 39 13.46 -5.51 -9.07
C TYR A 39 13.21 -5.04 -7.65
N VAL A 40 11.96 -5.16 -7.22
CA VAL A 40 11.47 -4.56 -5.97
C VAL A 40 10.71 -5.58 -5.14
N ALA A 41 10.66 -5.33 -3.83
CA ALA A 41 9.79 -6.01 -2.89
C ALA A 41 8.73 -5.04 -2.36
N LEU A 42 7.49 -5.52 -2.26
CA LEU A 42 6.42 -4.82 -1.55
C LEU A 42 6.42 -5.27 -0.09
N ILE A 43 6.46 -4.32 0.84
CA ILE A 43 6.53 -4.57 2.28
C ILE A 43 5.38 -3.84 2.96
N TRP A 44 4.78 -4.44 3.98
CA TRP A 44 3.81 -3.76 4.83
C TRP A 44 3.89 -4.19 6.29
N ASP A 45 3.39 -3.31 7.15
CA ASP A 45 3.26 -3.55 8.58
C ASP A 45 2.08 -2.74 9.16
N GLU A 46 1.58 -3.16 10.33
CA GLU A 46 0.52 -2.50 11.08
C GLU A 46 1.09 -1.70 12.26
N ILE A 47 0.53 -0.50 12.48
CA ILE A 47 0.90 0.40 13.57
C ILE A 47 -0.36 0.71 14.38
N SER A 48 -0.31 0.52 15.69
CA SER A 48 -1.40 0.90 16.59
C SER A 48 -1.49 2.43 16.72
N LEU A 49 -2.71 2.94 16.73
CA LEU A 49 -3.05 4.34 16.85
C LEU A 49 -3.98 4.56 18.05
N GLN A 50 -3.90 5.74 18.66
CA GLN A 50 -4.91 6.14 19.62
C GLN A 50 -6.21 6.50 18.86
N PRO A 51 -7.34 5.82 19.15
CA PRO A 51 -8.61 6.11 18.48
C PRO A 51 -9.08 7.50 18.83
N ALA A 52 -9.37 8.32 17.81
CA ALA A 52 -9.89 9.67 18.00
C ALA A 52 -10.64 10.13 16.76
N LEU A 53 -11.68 10.96 16.95
CA LEU A 53 -12.41 11.59 15.86
C LEU A 53 -12.20 13.10 15.91
N TYR A 54 -11.89 13.70 14.76
CA TYR A 54 -11.71 15.13 14.63
C TYR A 54 -12.28 15.64 13.31
N TYR A 55 -12.92 16.79 13.37
CA TYR A 55 -13.50 17.42 12.18
C TYR A 55 -12.47 18.32 11.49
N ASN A 56 -12.08 17.95 10.27
CA ASN A 56 -11.25 18.77 9.40
C ASN A 56 -12.13 19.70 8.57
N LYS A 57 -12.22 20.97 9.03
CA LYS A 57 -13.00 22.03 8.36
C LYS A 57 -12.57 22.28 6.91
N LYS A 58 -11.28 22.17 6.59
CA LYS A 58 -10.76 22.45 5.25
C LYS A 58 -11.23 21.42 4.22
N GLN A 59 -11.32 20.17 4.64
CA GLN A 59 -11.75 19.05 3.80
C GLN A 59 -13.23 18.71 3.96
N ASP A 60 -13.94 19.44 4.82
CA ASP A 60 -15.31 19.12 5.25
C ASP A 60 -15.47 17.62 5.57
N ARG A 61 -14.59 17.12 6.44
CA ARG A 61 -14.47 15.68 6.67
C ARG A 61 -14.10 15.35 8.11
N ILE A 62 -14.80 14.36 8.67
CA ILE A 62 -14.42 13.74 9.94
C ILE A 62 -13.27 12.75 9.69
N ILE A 63 -12.16 12.91 10.39
CA ILE A 63 -11.00 12.03 10.33
C ILE A 63 -11.02 11.12 11.57
N GLY A 64 -10.43 9.93 11.43
CA GLY A 64 -10.36 8.91 12.49
C GLY A 64 -11.28 7.71 12.27
N PHE A 65 -11.98 7.66 11.13
CA PHE A 65 -12.70 6.47 10.70
C PHE A 65 -11.82 5.56 9.83
N GLU A 66 -12.14 4.28 9.81
CA GLU A 66 -11.59 3.29 8.88
C GLU A 66 -11.73 3.78 7.43
N ASP A 67 -10.59 3.84 6.74
CA ASP A 67 -10.48 4.37 5.38
C ASP A 67 -9.34 3.67 4.63
N TRP A 68 -9.71 2.99 3.55
CA TRP A 68 -8.81 2.25 2.67
C TRP A 68 -8.54 3.00 1.35
N GLY A 69 -9.00 4.25 1.23
CA GLY A 69 -9.00 5.04 0.00
C GLY A 69 -10.09 4.63 -0.99
N MET A 70 -10.31 3.33 -1.15
CA MET A 70 -11.37 2.75 -1.98
C MET A 70 -12.69 2.53 -1.24
N ARG A 71 -12.63 2.43 0.09
CA ARG A 71 -13.79 2.20 0.95
C ARG A 71 -13.53 2.86 2.29
N ARG A 72 -14.49 3.65 2.74
CA ARG A 72 -14.52 4.26 4.07
C ARG A 72 -15.75 3.75 4.80
N THR A 73 -15.61 3.42 6.08
CA THR A 73 -16.73 2.96 6.91
C THR A 73 -16.91 3.89 8.11
N ARG A 74 -17.90 3.61 8.98
CA ARG A 74 -18.14 4.37 10.22
C ARG A 74 -17.47 3.74 11.45
N LYS A 75 -16.57 2.77 11.24
CA LYS A 75 -15.77 2.17 12.31
C LYS A 75 -14.65 3.11 12.70
N ILE A 76 -14.39 3.26 14.00
CA ILE A 76 -13.32 4.14 14.48
C ILE A 76 -12.00 3.39 14.27
N ALA A 77 -11.06 4.02 13.59
CA ALA A 77 -9.77 3.42 13.36
C ALA A 77 -8.90 3.50 14.62
N ASP A 78 -8.29 2.38 14.95
CA ASP A 78 -7.34 2.21 16.05
C ASP A 78 -5.99 1.65 15.54
N HIS A 79 -5.88 1.34 14.24
CA HIS A 79 -4.65 0.92 13.59
C HIS A 79 -4.50 1.57 12.20
N ALA A 80 -3.26 1.68 11.75
CA ALA A 80 -2.91 1.98 10.38
C ALA A 80 -2.03 0.88 9.80
N ILE A 81 -2.37 0.40 8.62
CA ILE A 81 -1.46 -0.40 7.79
C ILE A 81 -0.69 0.53 6.87
N VAL A 82 0.61 0.30 6.72
CA VAL A 82 1.46 1.10 5.85
C VAL A 82 2.23 0.21 4.88
N PHE A 83 2.25 0.62 3.62
CA PHE A 83 2.92 -0.08 2.53
C PHE A 83 4.16 0.70 2.10
N TYR A 84 5.27 -0.01 1.91
CA TYR A 84 6.54 0.52 1.41
C TYR A 84 7.06 -0.35 0.28
N LEU A 85 7.77 0.29 -0.63
CA LEU A 85 8.54 -0.35 -1.67
C LEU A 85 10.01 -0.44 -1.24
N ARG A 86 10.67 -1.55 -1.53
CA ARG A 86 12.12 -1.70 -1.36
C ARG A 86 12.77 -2.19 -2.64
N CYS A 87 13.75 -1.46 -3.16
CA CYS A 87 14.61 -1.94 -4.24
C CYS A 87 15.55 -3.02 -3.73
N LEU A 88 15.66 -4.14 -4.46
CA LEU A 88 16.47 -5.27 -4.00
C LEU A 88 17.96 -5.03 -4.16
N LYS A 89 18.38 -4.37 -5.25
CA LYS A 89 19.79 -4.13 -5.56
C LYS A 89 20.38 -3.02 -4.70
N SER A 90 19.79 -1.83 -4.74
CA SER A 90 20.26 -0.68 -3.95
C SER A 90 19.84 -0.70 -2.48
N GLY A 91 18.77 -1.42 -2.13
CA GLY A 91 18.20 -1.40 -0.77
C GLY A 91 17.36 -0.15 -0.46
N ASN A 92 17.22 0.77 -1.42
CA ASN A 92 16.43 1.99 -1.28
C ASN A 92 14.97 1.68 -0.94
N LYS A 93 14.37 2.51 -0.09
CA LYS A 93 13.00 2.34 0.39
C LYS A 93 12.17 3.57 0.12
N MET A 94 10.89 3.37 -0.20
CA MET A 94 9.95 4.45 -0.45
C MET A 94 8.57 4.13 0.15
N PRO A 95 7.95 5.05 0.92
CA PRO A 95 6.55 4.88 1.33
C PRO A 95 5.63 4.94 0.12
N LEU A 96 4.72 3.97 0.03
CA LEU A 96 3.72 3.90 -1.03
C LEU A 96 2.40 4.52 -0.57
N GLY A 97 1.88 4.07 0.56
CA GLY A 97 0.61 4.57 1.08
C GLY A 97 0.16 3.82 2.31
N TYR A 98 -1.02 4.16 2.80
CA TYR A 98 -1.52 3.65 4.07
C TYR A 98 -3.02 3.43 4.01
N GLY A 99 -3.54 2.62 4.92
CA GLY A 99 -4.97 2.48 5.19
C GLY A 99 -5.21 2.52 6.70
N PHE A 100 -6.41 2.94 7.09
CA PHE A 100 -6.85 2.94 8.48
C PHE A 100 -7.87 1.83 8.69
N CYS A 101 -7.76 1.11 9.80
CA CYS A 101 -8.63 0.00 10.16
C CYS A 101 -9.00 -0.01 11.65
N GLU A 102 -10.09 -0.71 11.97
CA GLU A 102 -10.49 -1.04 13.33
C GLU A 102 -10.01 -2.46 13.66
N SER A 103 -9.30 -2.60 14.77
CA SER A 103 -8.57 -3.76 15.22
C SER A 103 -7.54 -4.23 14.18
N THR A 104 -7.76 -5.37 13.52
CA THR A 104 -6.83 -5.89 12.51
C THR A 104 -7.41 -5.73 11.12
N THR A 105 -6.55 -5.51 10.14
CA THR A 105 -6.94 -5.59 8.73
C THR A 105 -7.62 -6.93 8.47
N LYS A 106 -8.79 -6.93 7.84
CA LYS A 106 -9.43 -8.19 7.43
C LYS A 106 -8.67 -8.81 6.26
N THR A 107 -8.46 -10.11 6.27
CA THR A 107 -7.70 -10.84 5.23
C THR A 107 -8.15 -10.50 3.80
N HIS A 108 -9.45 -10.47 3.52
CA HIS A 108 -9.96 -10.12 2.18
C HIS A 108 -9.61 -8.68 1.76
N GLN A 109 -9.59 -7.74 2.71
CA GLN A 109 -9.26 -6.35 2.46
C GLN A 109 -7.75 -6.21 2.21
N LEU A 110 -6.91 -6.91 2.99
CA LEU A 110 -5.47 -6.98 2.77
C LEU A 110 -5.13 -7.53 1.38
N ILE A 111 -5.73 -8.67 0.99
CA ILE A 111 -5.53 -9.27 -0.34
C ILE A 111 -5.85 -8.24 -1.44
N ARG A 112 -6.93 -7.47 -1.30
CA ARG A 112 -7.30 -6.43 -2.25
C ARG A 112 -6.27 -5.30 -2.31
N CYS A 113 -5.77 -4.84 -1.16
CA CYS A 113 -4.72 -3.83 -1.09
C CYS A 113 -3.42 -4.30 -1.75
N VAL A 114 -2.97 -5.53 -1.45
CA VAL A 114 -1.75 -6.12 -2.01
C VAL A 114 -1.88 -6.26 -3.54
N LYS A 115 -2.99 -6.83 -4.04
CA LYS A 115 -3.24 -6.94 -5.49
C LYS A 115 -3.22 -5.56 -6.16
N GLN A 116 -3.86 -4.55 -5.55
CA GLN A 116 -3.88 -3.20 -6.10
C GLN A 116 -2.49 -2.56 -6.18
N TRP A 117 -1.67 -2.71 -5.14
CA TRP A 117 -0.30 -2.19 -5.15
C TRP A 117 0.57 -2.90 -6.18
N LEU A 118 0.51 -4.23 -6.25
CA LEU A 118 1.28 -5.00 -7.23
C LEU A 118 0.94 -4.58 -8.67
N VAL A 119 -0.35 -4.42 -8.99
CA VAL A 119 -0.80 -3.93 -10.31
C VAL A 119 -0.21 -2.57 -10.62
N ASN A 120 -0.27 -1.63 -9.68
CA ASN A 120 0.21 -0.27 -9.90
C ASN A 120 1.74 -0.21 -10.01
N ILE A 121 2.47 -0.96 -9.18
CA ILE A 121 3.94 -1.06 -9.25
C ILE A 121 4.37 -1.61 -10.62
N SER A 122 3.71 -2.69 -11.08
CA SER A 122 3.99 -3.28 -12.39
C SER A 122 3.65 -2.34 -13.54
N ALA A 123 2.52 -1.63 -13.46
CA ALA A 123 2.14 -0.64 -14.47
C ALA A 123 3.13 0.52 -14.56
N SER A 124 3.78 0.89 -13.44
CA SER A 124 4.82 1.93 -13.41
C SER A 124 6.16 1.50 -14.02
N GLY A 125 6.33 0.25 -14.47
CA GLY A 125 7.58 -0.24 -15.08
C GLY A 125 8.59 -0.85 -14.10
N LEU A 126 8.20 -1.05 -12.84
CA LEU A 126 8.95 -1.80 -11.85
C LEU A 126 8.51 -3.27 -11.84
N ILE A 127 9.37 -4.16 -11.35
CA ILE A 127 9.17 -5.61 -11.36
C ILE A 127 9.09 -6.10 -9.91
N PRO A 128 7.88 -6.23 -9.34
CA PRO A 128 7.72 -6.78 -8.00
C PRO A 128 7.98 -8.29 -8.03
N VAL A 129 8.97 -8.75 -7.27
CA VAL A 129 9.38 -10.16 -7.22
C VAL A 129 9.16 -10.81 -5.85
N ALA A 130 8.90 -10.00 -4.82
CA ALA A 130 8.66 -10.49 -3.47
C ALA A 130 7.66 -9.60 -2.73
N VAL A 131 6.97 -10.21 -1.77
CA VAL A 131 6.16 -9.55 -0.75
C VAL A 131 6.70 -9.90 0.62
N VAL A 132 6.68 -8.96 1.57
CA VAL A 132 7.19 -9.17 2.93
C VAL A 132 6.23 -8.56 3.95
N CYS A 133 5.92 -9.33 4.99
CA CYS A 133 5.07 -8.93 6.11
C CYS A 133 5.50 -9.68 7.38
N ASP A 134 4.92 -9.33 8.52
CA ASP A 134 5.08 -10.10 9.76
C ASP A 134 4.36 -11.47 9.69
N GLN A 135 4.45 -12.24 10.78
CA GLN A 135 3.83 -13.56 10.92
C GLN A 135 2.40 -13.51 11.52
N GLY A 136 1.74 -12.36 11.52
CA GLY A 136 0.38 -12.21 12.01
C GLY A 136 -0.61 -13.12 11.26
N GLY A 137 -1.62 -13.64 11.97
CA GLY A 137 -2.57 -14.61 11.41
C GLY A 137 -3.29 -14.11 10.15
N THR A 138 -3.65 -12.82 10.11
CA THR A 138 -4.22 -12.16 8.93
C THR A 138 -3.27 -12.21 7.74
N ASN A 139 -1.99 -11.89 7.96
CA ASN A 139 -0.96 -11.85 6.93
C ASN A 139 -0.71 -13.25 6.37
N MET A 140 -0.54 -14.24 7.24
CA MET A 140 -0.41 -15.65 6.85
C MET A 140 -1.60 -16.12 6.01
N ALA A 141 -2.83 -15.83 6.43
CA ALA A 141 -4.03 -16.19 5.68
C ALA A 141 -4.09 -15.50 4.30
N ALA A 142 -3.69 -14.23 4.22
CA ALA A 142 -3.68 -13.48 2.97
C ALA A 142 -2.66 -14.03 1.96
N ILE A 143 -1.44 -14.29 2.42
CA ILE A 143 -0.37 -14.87 1.60
C ILE A 143 -0.77 -16.27 1.10
N ASN A 144 -1.29 -17.13 1.98
CA ASN A 144 -1.73 -18.47 1.59
C ASN A 144 -2.86 -18.42 0.54
N SER A 145 -3.79 -17.47 0.67
CA SER A 145 -4.84 -17.26 -0.34
C SER A 145 -4.26 -16.80 -1.68
N LEU A 146 -3.30 -15.87 -1.67
CA LEU A 146 -2.64 -15.38 -2.89
C LEU A 146 -1.85 -16.48 -3.61
N ILE A 147 -1.14 -17.33 -2.85
CA ILE A 147 -0.43 -18.50 -3.37
C ILE A 147 -1.41 -19.50 -3.99
N SER A 148 -2.52 -19.79 -3.28
CA SER A 148 -3.57 -20.69 -3.79
C SER A 148 -4.17 -20.19 -5.11
N ASP A 149 -4.55 -18.91 -5.17
CA ASP A 149 -5.07 -18.28 -6.39
C ASP A 149 -4.07 -18.36 -7.55
N SER A 150 -2.81 -18.04 -7.27
CA SER A 150 -1.74 -18.06 -8.28
C SER A 150 -1.49 -19.47 -8.82
N ASN A 151 -1.49 -20.47 -7.95
CA ASN A 151 -1.34 -21.87 -8.34
C ASN A 151 -2.51 -22.36 -9.20
N LYS A 152 -3.75 -21.97 -8.89
CA LYS A 152 -4.90 -22.30 -9.75
C LYS A 152 -4.72 -21.74 -11.16
N ILE A 153 -4.32 -20.48 -11.28
CA ILE A 153 -4.06 -19.83 -12.58
C ILE A 153 -2.90 -20.53 -13.31
N ARG A 154 -1.82 -20.87 -12.59
CA ARG A 154 -0.66 -21.57 -13.13
C ARG A 154 -1.04 -22.93 -13.74
N ILE A 155 -1.83 -23.72 -13.02
CA ILE A 155 -2.35 -25.02 -13.47
C ILE A 155 -3.25 -24.83 -14.69
N MET A 156 -4.21 -23.89 -14.65
CA MET A 156 -5.08 -23.59 -15.78
C MET A 156 -4.33 -23.18 -17.05
N LYS A 157 -3.13 -22.60 -16.91
CA LYS A 157 -2.28 -22.16 -18.01
C LYS A 157 -1.17 -23.16 -18.38
N ASN A 158 -1.12 -24.34 -17.75
CA ASN A 158 -0.07 -25.35 -17.94
C ASN A 158 1.36 -24.80 -17.76
N LEU A 159 1.55 -23.88 -16.80
CA LEU A 159 2.86 -23.29 -16.50
C LEU A 159 3.64 -24.18 -15.51
N PRO A 160 4.98 -24.34 -15.68
CA PRO A 160 5.80 -25.12 -14.77
C PRO A 160 5.80 -24.55 -13.35
N THR A 161 6.06 -25.41 -12.36
CA THR A 161 6.29 -25.02 -10.95
C THR A 161 7.62 -24.31 -10.78
#